data_AF-A0A318RS84-F1
#
_entry.id   AF-A0A318RS84-F1
#
_cell.length_a   1.000
_cell.length_b   1.000
_cell.length_c   1.000
_cell.angle_alpha   90.00
_cell.angle_beta   90.00
_cell.angle_gamma   90.00
#
_symmetry.space_group_name_H-M   'P 1'
#
loop_
_entity.id
_entity.type
_entity.pdbx_description
1 polymer ?
#
loop_
_entity_poly.entity_id
_entity_poly.type
_entity_poly.pdbx_seq_one_letter_code
_entity_poly.pdbx_strand_id
1 'polypeptide(L)'
;MALEGLDQTVWAVKSEAPPTFSRIRRLRSEIPVTIMAGGGGIGLVDDHLAGAQWAAAGISRPEAIVDAMNLLSAGDPLRAQDAIAAVSALIAFETQAGTSIGIRKEHWRRQGVIESCTVRPPATPYDPALNEHSERLGFEAA
;
A
#
# COMPACT_ATOMS: atom_id res chain seq x y z
N MET A 1 25.10 -4.06 11.14
CA MET A 1 23.63 -3.83 10.94
C MET A 1 22.95 -5.18 10.65
N ALA A 2 21.64 -5.34 10.85
CA ALA A 2 20.93 -6.62 10.64
C ALA A 2 21.02 -7.20 9.20
N LEU A 3 21.43 -6.40 8.21
CA LEU A 3 21.52 -6.79 6.80
C LEU A 3 22.96 -6.76 6.24
N GLU A 4 23.95 -6.61 7.12
CA GLU A 4 25.36 -6.56 6.73
C GLU A 4 25.83 -7.92 6.20
N GLY A 5 26.47 -7.92 5.02
CA GLY A 5 26.94 -9.14 4.34
C GLY A 5 25.84 -9.96 3.65
N LEU A 6 24.61 -9.45 3.58
CA LEU A 6 23.48 -10.10 2.91
C LEU A 6 23.14 -9.50 1.54
N ASP A 7 23.95 -8.58 1.02
CA ASP A 7 23.72 -7.86 -0.24
C ASP A 7 23.70 -8.79 -1.49
N GLN A 8 24.27 -9.99 -1.39
CA GLN A 8 24.20 -10.99 -2.46
C GLN A 8 22.96 -11.90 -2.38
N THR A 9 22.22 -11.89 -1.26
CA THR A 9 21.07 -12.78 -1.04
C THR A 9 19.76 -12.01 -0.85
N VAL A 10 19.82 -10.80 -0.29
CA VAL A 10 18.68 -9.91 -0.07
C VAL A 10 18.63 -8.87 -1.16
N TRP A 11 17.69 -9.04 -2.10
CA TRP A 11 17.48 -8.10 -3.19
C TRP A 11 16.75 -6.82 -2.75
N ALA A 12 15.75 -6.96 -1.88
CA ALA A 12 14.89 -5.86 -1.51
C ALA A 12 14.36 -5.93 -0.07
N VAL A 13 14.07 -4.76 0.48
CA VAL A 13 13.43 -4.58 1.79
C VAL A 13 12.15 -3.77 1.62
N LYS A 14 11.04 -4.31 2.09
CA LYS A 14 9.78 -3.55 2.24
C LYS A 14 9.77 -2.88 3.61
N SER A 15 9.89 -1.56 3.65
CA SER A 15 10.03 -0.79 4.90
C SER A 15 8.69 -0.19 5.32
N GLU A 16 7.98 -0.84 6.25
CA GLU A 16 6.64 -0.39 6.71
C GLU A 16 6.60 0.08 8.16
N ALA A 17 7.71 -0.02 8.90
CA ALA A 17 7.75 0.36 10.31
C ALA A 17 7.77 1.89 10.47
N PRO A 18 6.83 2.51 11.19
CA PRO A 18 6.88 3.94 11.44
C PRO A 18 8.10 4.35 12.30
N PRO A 19 8.57 5.60 12.17
CA PRO A 19 8.36 6.50 11.02
C PRO A 19 9.10 5.96 9.78
N THR A 20 8.40 5.81 8.66
CA THR A 20 8.91 5.05 7.49
C THR A 20 10.05 5.76 6.77
N PHE A 21 9.89 7.03 6.42
CA PHE A 21 10.88 7.81 5.67
C PHE A 21 12.24 7.92 6.35
N SER A 22 12.31 7.98 7.69
CA SER A 22 13.59 8.05 8.41
C SER A 22 14.32 6.71 8.35
N ARG A 23 13.58 5.59 8.45
CA ARG A 23 14.14 4.25 8.29
C ARG A 23 14.60 3.98 6.87
N ILE A 24 13.83 4.44 5.88
CA ILE A 24 14.20 4.32 4.47
C ILE A 24 15.51 5.07 4.21
N ARG A 25 15.63 6.34 4.63
CA ARG A 25 16.89 7.11 4.50
C ARG A 25 18.07 6.38 5.13
N ARG A 26 17.88 5.85 6.34
CA ARG A 26 18.92 5.09 7.04
C ARG A 26 19.32 3.85 6.24
N LEU A 27 18.37 3.02 5.84
CA LEU A 27 18.65 1.81 5.06
C LEU A 27 19.37 2.13 3.75
N ARG A 28 18.95 3.18 3.03
CA ARG A 28 19.64 3.63 1.80
C ARG A 28 21.08 4.06 2.03
N SER A 29 21.41 4.61 3.20
CA SER A 29 22.77 5.05 3.52
C SER A 29 23.70 3.91 3.93
N GLU A 30 23.15 2.78 4.37
CA GLU A 30 23.95 1.72 4.98
C GLU A 30 24.04 0.44 4.12
N ILE A 31 23.10 0.18 3.20
CA ILE A 31 23.10 -1.03 2.34
C ILE A 31 22.65 -0.75 0.90
N PRO A 32 23.26 -1.40 -0.12
CA PRO A 32 22.90 -1.23 -1.53
C PRO A 32 21.73 -2.13 -1.95
N VAL A 33 20.68 -2.24 -1.14
CA VAL A 33 19.48 -3.04 -1.48
C VAL A 33 18.35 -2.17 -2.01
N THR A 34 17.48 -2.79 -2.81
CA THR A 34 16.26 -2.13 -3.26
C THR A 34 15.33 -1.87 -2.07
N ILE A 35 14.74 -0.68 -1.96
CA ILE A 35 13.77 -0.39 -0.90
C ILE A 35 12.38 -0.17 -1.50
N MET A 36 11.39 -0.81 -0.90
CA MET A 36 9.99 -0.69 -1.27
C MET A 36 9.20 0.01 -0.18
N ALA A 37 8.39 0.98 -0.58
CA ALA A 37 7.35 1.59 0.26
C ALA A 37 6.18 0.61 0.47
N GLY A 38 5.36 0.85 1.49
CA GLY A 38 4.20 0.02 1.80
C GLY A 38 3.06 0.81 2.43
N GLY A 39 2.44 0.26 3.48
CA GLY A 39 1.40 0.94 4.26
C GLY A 39 0.14 1.26 3.46
N GLY A 40 -0.20 0.42 2.48
CA GLY A 40 -1.30 0.69 1.53
C GLY A 40 -1.04 1.86 0.58
N GLY A 41 0.15 2.46 0.60
CA GLY A 41 0.54 3.56 -0.30
C GLY A 41 0.34 4.96 0.27
N ILE A 42 -0.17 5.12 1.50
CA ILE A 42 -0.49 6.45 2.04
C ILE A 42 0.74 7.37 2.14
N GLY A 43 1.90 6.81 2.49
CA GLY A 43 3.17 7.53 2.61
C GLY A 43 4.06 7.43 1.36
N LEU A 44 3.53 6.98 0.22
CA LEU A 44 4.34 6.61 -0.94
C LEU A 44 5.26 7.73 -1.42
N VAL A 45 4.74 8.96 -1.52
CA VAL A 45 5.50 10.11 -2.02
C VAL A 45 6.67 10.43 -1.07
N ASP A 46 6.42 10.52 0.23
CA ASP A 46 7.46 10.80 1.23
C ASP A 46 8.50 9.68 1.31
N ASP A 47 8.06 8.43 1.22
CA ASP A 47 8.93 7.25 1.21
C ASP A 47 9.81 7.23 -0.06
N HIS A 48 9.27 7.62 -1.22
CA HIS A 48 10.03 7.75 -2.45
C HIS A 48 11.08 8.87 -2.36
N LEU A 49 10.69 10.05 -1.85
CA LEU A 49 11.62 11.17 -1.58
C LEU A 49 12.69 10.82 -0.53
N ALA A 50 12.42 9.84 0.34
CA ALA A 50 13.38 9.27 1.26
C ALA A 50 14.32 8.23 0.63
N GLY A 51 14.01 7.76 -0.59
CA GLY A 51 14.83 6.86 -1.38
C GLY A 51 14.23 5.47 -1.62
N ALA A 52 12.94 5.25 -1.35
CA ALA A 52 12.25 4.05 -1.82
C ALA A 52 12.09 4.08 -3.35
N GLN A 53 12.33 2.94 -4.00
CA GLN A 53 12.37 2.82 -5.46
C GLN A 53 11.09 2.18 -6.02
N TRP A 54 10.37 1.41 -5.21
CA TRP A 54 9.15 0.71 -5.61
C TRP A 54 8.09 0.80 -4.51
N ALA A 55 6.87 0.38 -4.83
CA ALA A 55 5.77 0.28 -3.89
C ALA A 55 5.23 -1.15 -3.83
N ALA A 56 5.00 -1.64 -2.63
CA ALA A 56 4.26 -2.87 -2.36
C ALA A 56 3.03 -2.53 -1.51
N ALA A 57 2.02 -1.96 -2.16
CA ALA A 57 0.80 -1.48 -1.52
C ALA A 57 -0.36 -2.45 -1.77
N GLY A 58 -1.07 -2.81 -0.70
CA GLY A 58 -2.34 -3.50 -0.83
C GLY A 58 -3.48 -2.49 -0.80
N ILE A 59 -4.15 -2.28 -1.93
CA ILE A 59 -5.35 -1.45 -2.04
C ILE A 59 -6.25 -2.03 -3.13
N SER A 60 -7.57 -1.88 -3.02
CA SER A 60 -8.50 -2.34 -4.06
C SER A 60 -8.59 -1.45 -5.30
N ARG A 61 -7.80 -0.36 -5.36
CA ARG A 61 -7.59 0.48 -6.57
C ARG A 61 -6.10 0.67 -6.85
N PRO A 62 -5.40 -0.37 -7.32
CA PRO A 62 -3.95 -0.33 -7.52
C PRO A 62 -3.51 0.70 -8.58
N GLU A 63 -4.41 1.12 -9.47
CA GLU A 63 -4.16 2.11 -10.52
C GLU A 63 -3.64 3.44 -9.94
N ALA A 64 -4.16 3.86 -8.79
CA ALA A 64 -3.70 5.09 -8.14
C ALA A 64 -2.24 4.99 -7.66
N ILE A 65 -1.79 3.80 -7.27
CA ILE A 65 -0.38 3.55 -6.90
C ILE A 65 0.50 3.55 -8.15
N VAL A 66 0.02 2.94 -9.25
CA VAL A 66 0.72 2.93 -10.53
C VAL A 66 0.90 4.35 -11.07
N ASP A 67 -0.17 5.16 -11.05
CA ASP A 67 -0.14 6.56 -11.51
C ASP A 67 0.83 7.40 -10.68
N ALA A 68 0.79 7.26 -9.35
CA ALA A 68 1.72 7.95 -8.47
C ALA A 68 3.19 7.53 -8.74
N MET A 69 3.46 6.24 -8.92
CA MET A 69 4.81 5.75 -9.26
C MET A 69 5.32 6.26 -10.61
N ASN A 70 4.43 6.37 -11.61
CA ASN A 70 4.77 6.93 -12.92
C ASN A 70 5.12 8.42 -12.82
N LEU A 71 4.34 9.19 -12.05
CA LEU A 71 4.58 10.61 -11.81
C LEU A 71 5.89 10.85 -11.04
N LEU A 72 6.17 10.03 -10.02
CA LEU A 72 7.44 10.07 -9.30
C LEU A 72 8.63 9.76 -10.21
N SER A 73 8.50 8.75 -11.07
CA SER A 73 9.54 8.40 -12.05
C SER A 73 9.77 9.50 -13.09
N ALA A 74 8.74 10.29 -13.39
CA ALA A 74 8.81 11.47 -14.25
C ALA A 74 9.31 12.74 -13.52
N GLY A 75 9.60 12.66 -12.22
CA GLY A 75 10.08 13.80 -11.42
C GLY A 75 8.98 14.77 -10.97
N ASP A 76 7.72 14.32 -10.89
CA ASP A 76 6.57 15.13 -10.50
C ASP A 76 5.92 14.65 -9.18
N PRO A 77 6.56 14.90 -8.03
CA PRO A 77 6.06 14.46 -6.73
C PRO A 77 4.77 15.16 -6.29
N LEU A 78 4.50 16.38 -6.79
CA LEU A 78 3.28 17.12 -6.43
C LEU A 78 2.05 16.44 -7.03
N ARG A 79 2.09 16.11 -8.33
CA ARG A 79 0.99 15.38 -8.95
C ARG A 79 0.86 13.96 -8.42
N ALA A 80 1.99 13.32 -8.06
CA ALA A 80 1.96 12.03 -7.39
C ALA A 80 1.22 12.12 -6.04
N GLN A 81 1.41 13.22 -5.30
CA GLN A 81 0.71 13.48 -4.06
C GLN A 81 -0.79 13.66 -4.28
N ASP A 82 -1.20 14.38 -5.34
CA ASP A 82 -2.62 14.51 -5.72
C ASP A 82 -3.25 13.15 -6.04
N ALA A 83 -2.53 12.27 -6.76
CA ALA A 83 -2.99 10.93 -7.09
C ALA A 83 -3.23 10.07 -5.83
N ILE A 84 -2.32 10.14 -4.84
CA ILE A 84 -2.49 9.44 -3.56
C ILE A 84 -3.60 10.09 -2.72
N ALA A 85 -3.69 11.42 -2.70
CA ALA A 85 -4.72 12.15 -1.96
C ALA A 85 -6.13 11.74 -2.40
N ALA A 86 -6.35 11.55 -3.70
CA ALA A 86 -7.62 11.13 -4.28
C ALA A 86 -8.13 9.77 -3.75
N VAL A 87 -7.22 8.89 -3.31
CA VAL A 87 -7.56 7.56 -2.76
C VAL A 87 -7.23 7.44 -1.26
N SER A 88 -6.81 8.52 -0.60
CA SER A 88 -6.38 8.50 0.80
C SER A 88 -7.43 7.95 1.77
N ALA A 89 -8.70 8.30 1.57
CA ALA A 89 -9.82 7.79 2.37
C ALA A 89 -10.00 6.27 2.19
N LEU A 90 -9.81 5.76 0.96
CA LEU A 90 -9.84 4.34 0.68
C LEU A 90 -8.67 3.61 1.35
N ILE A 91 -7.45 4.16 1.23
CA ILE A 91 -6.26 3.58 1.88
C ILE A 91 -6.46 3.51 3.39
N ALA A 92 -6.92 4.60 4.01
CA ALA A 92 -7.19 4.62 5.46
C ALA A 92 -8.20 3.55 5.87
N PHE A 93 -9.28 3.40 5.10
CA PHE A 93 -10.30 2.39 5.34
C PHE A 93 -9.76 0.96 5.21
N GLU A 94 -8.97 0.68 4.17
CA GLU A 94 -8.45 -0.65 3.86
C GLU A 94 -7.19 -1.05 4.62
N THR A 95 -6.57 -0.13 5.37
CA THR A 95 -5.35 -0.40 6.14
C THR A 95 -5.63 -0.59 7.64
N GLN A 96 -6.90 -0.60 8.04
CA GLN A 96 -7.32 -0.89 9.41
C GLN A 96 -6.84 -2.28 9.85
N ALA A 97 -6.24 -2.33 11.04
CA ALA A 97 -5.69 -3.55 11.60
C ALA A 97 -6.78 -4.63 11.80
N GLY A 98 -6.47 -5.85 11.38
CA GLY A 98 -7.38 -7.00 11.52
C GLY A 98 -8.45 -7.14 10.43
N THR A 99 -8.91 -6.06 9.80
CA THR A 99 -10.02 -6.08 8.83
C THR A 99 -9.58 -5.89 7.37
N SER A 100 -8.38 -5.36 7.13
CA SER A 100 -7.85 -5.00 5.81
C SER A 100 -8.03 -6.05 4.70
N ILE A 101 -7.82 -7.34 5.00
CA ILE A 101 -7.93 -8.41 4.02
C ILE A 101 -9.39 -8.70 3.66
N GLY A 102 -10.28 -8.78 4.66
CA GLY A 102 -11.70 -9.00 4.42
C GLY A 102 -12.33 -7.88 3.58
N ILE A 103 -11.99 -6.62 3.89
CA ILE A 103 -12.43 -5.44 3.14
C ILE A 103 -11.97 -5.51 1.68
N ARG A 104 -10.65 -5.66 1.43
CA ARG A 104 -10.13 -5.70 0.06
C ARG A 104 -10.71 -6.84 -0.77
N LYS A 105 -10.88 -8.02 -0.15
CA LYS A 105 -11.50 -9.16 -0.80
C LYS A 105 -12.96 -8.92 -1.16
N GLU A 106 -13.73 -8.25 -0.31
CA GLU A 106 -15.13 -7.88 -0.62
C GLU A 106 -15.20 -6.84 -1.73
N HIS A 107 -14.33 -5.82 -1.69
CA HIS A 107 -14.20 -4.83 -2.77
C HIS A 107 -13.88 -5.48 -4.12
N TRP A 108 -12.91 -6.40 -4.16
CA TRP A 108 -12.58 -7.17 -5.38
C TRP A 108 -13.73 -8.07 -5.84
N ARG A 109 -14.50 -8.65 -4.91
CA ARG A 109 -15.69 -9.44 -5.25
C ARG A 109 -16.78 -8.58 -5.89
N ARG A 110 -17.07 -7.41 -5.32
CA ARG A 110 -18.03 -6.43 -5.87
C ARG A 110 -17.64 -5.95 -7.26
N GLN A 111 -16.33 -5.82 -7.51
CA GLN A 111 -15.77 -5.49 -8.83
C GLN A 111 -15.70 -6.67 -9.81
N GLY A 112 -16.07 -7.88 -9.40
CA GLY A 112 -16.00 -9.08 -10.23
C GLY A 112 -14.58 -9.59 -10.51
N VAL A 113 -13.57 -9.11 -9.76
CA VAL A 113 -12.16 -9.55 -9.90
C VAL A 113 -11.96 -10.95 -9.32
N ILE A 114 -12.70 -11.28 -8.24
CA ILE A 114 -12.70 -12.61 -7.62
C ILE A 114 -14.12 -13.07 -7.32
N GLU A 115 -14.34 -14.38 -7.28
CA GLU A 115 -15.67 -14.96 -7.03
C GLU A 115 -16.08 -14.87 -5.54
N SER A 116 -15.12 -14.99 -4.62
CA SER A 116 -15.40 -15.09 -3.18
C SER A 116 -14.51 -14.21 -2.32
N CYS A 117 -15.15 -13.48 -1.39
CA CYS A 117 -14.47 -12.66 -0.41
C CYS A 117 -14.02 -13.44 0.85
N THR A 118 -14.27 -14.75 0.93
CA THR A 118 -13.99 -15.59 2.12
C THR A 118 -12.52 -15.53 2.55
N VAL A 119 -12.26 -15.32 3.84
CA VAL A 119 -10.92 -15.40 4.44
C VAL A 119 -10.77 -16.66 5.26
N ARG A 120 -9.54 -17.14 5.45
CA ARG A 120 -9.26 -18.30 6.31
C ARG A 120 -9.07 -17.84 7.76
N PRO A 121 -9.58 -18.59 8.77
CA PRO A 121 -9.27 -18.32 10.17
C PRO A 121 -7.75 -18.26 10.42
N PRO A 122 -7.25 -17.38 11.31
CA PRO A 122 -8.01 -16.52 12.22
C PRO A 122 -8.32 -15.11 11.65
N ALA A 123 -8.22 -14.90 10.33
CA ALA A 123 -8.50 -13.58 9.75
C ALA A 123 -9.97 -13.19 9.90
N THR A 124 -10.23 -11.91 10.16
CA THR A 124 -11.58 -11.37 10.29
C THR A 124 -12.23 -11.27 8.90
N PRO A 125 -13.40 -11.88 8.67
CA PRO A 125 -14.14 -11.72 7.43
C PRO A 125 -14.68 -10.30 7.28
N TYR A 126 -15.17 -9.96 6.10
CA TYR A 126 -15.86 -8.69 5.89
C TYR A 126 -17.12 -8.62 6.78
N ASP A 127 -17.30 -7.47 7.44
CA ASP A 127 -18.47 -7.19 8.29
C ASP A 127 -19.49 -6.37 7.48
N PRO A 128 -20.72 -6.86 7.28
CA PRO A 128 -21.79 -6.11 6.60
C PRO A 128 -22.07 -4.72 7.19
N ALA A 129 -21.72 -4.45 8.46
CA ALA A 129 -21.79 -3.11 9.05
C ALA A 129 -20.92 -2.07 8.31
N LEU A 130 -19.98 -2.51 7.48
CA LEU A 130 -19.10 -1.67 6.68
C LEU A 130 -19.68 -1.31 5.29
N ASN A 131 -20.90 -1.75 4.96
CA ASN A 131 -21.49 -1.55 3.63
C ASN A 131 -21.59 -0.08 3.23
N GLU A 132 -22.19 0.76 4.08
CA GLU A 132 -22.37 2.19 3.81
C GLU A 132 -21.02 2.88 3.53
N HIS A 133 -19.97 2.49 4.26
CA HIS A 133 -18.63 3.05 4.08
C HIS A 133 -18.02 2.62 2.74
N SER A 134 -18.21 1.34 2.36
CA SER A 134 -17.68 0.77 1.11
C SER A 134 -18.39 1.36 -0.11
N GLU A 135 -19.72 1.50 -0.05
CA GLU A 135 -20.55 2.13 -1.10
C GLU A 135 -20.15 3.58 -1.32
N ARG A 136 -19.97 4.36 -0.24
CA ARG A 136 -19.46 5.75 -0.34
C ARG A 136 -18.08 5.85 -1.00
N LEU A 137 -17.25 4.81 -0.90
CA LEU A 137 -15.94 4.73 -1.56
C LEU A 137 -16.03 4.19 -3.01
N GLY A 138 -17.24 3.94 -3.51
CA GLY A 138 -17.52 3.47 -4.87
C GLY A 138 -17.41 1.97 -5.05
N PHE A 139 -17.67 1.18 -3.99
CA PHE A 139 -17.79 -0.27 -4.04
C PHE A 139 -19.23 -0.68 -3.73
N GLU A 140 -20.11 -0.51 -4.72
CA GLU A 140 -21.54 -0.83 -4.61
C GLU A 140 -21.78 -2.31 -4.30
N ALA A 141 -22.81 -2.58 -3.49
CA ALA A 141 -23.28 -3.96 -3.33
C ALA A 141 -23.81 -4.47 -4.69
N ALA A 142 -23.44 -5.71 -5.02
CA ALA A 142 -23.96 -6.42 -6.19
C ALA A 142 -25.39 -6.92 -5.97
#